data_AF-A0A936WUF8-F1
#
_entry.id   AF-A0A936WUF8-F1
#
_cell.length_a   1.000
_cell.length_b   1.000
_cell.length_c   1.000
_cell.angle_alpha   90.00
_cell.angle_beta   90.00
_cell.angle_gamma   90.00
#
_symmetry.space_group_name_H-M   'P 1'
#
loop_
_entity.id
_entity.type
_entity.pdbx_description
1 polymer ?
#
loop_
_entity_poly.entity_id
_entity_poly.type
_entity_poly.pdbx_seq_one_letter_code
_entity_poly.pdbx_strand_id
1 'polypeptide(L)'
;MKKTVLFIVGVQVVMLLSACNFSKGVKKDLSTGLTTSYNGLSIEDVYLAEDEESNKVSTNTLALGSKILIVVTGVGNYTLKDGKVFPGCTIILKDSAGKEILNLPDAFADQKDGLPEKEASTLKATLTTGDPMVVGQKYHFSAVFFDKLKKESTIATSVDVIMK
;
A
#
# COMPACT_ATOMS: atom_id res chain seq x y z
N MET A 1 19.44 21.43 65.18
CA MET A 1 18.89 22.48 64.29
C MET A 1 19.56 22.33 62.93
N LYS A 2 18.89 21.66 61.98
CA LYS A 2 18.28 22.22 60.74
C LYS A 2 19.27 22.67 59.65
N LYS A 3 19.30 21.86 58.56
CA LYS A 3 19.44 22.17 57.12
C LYS A 3 20.81 22.77 56.70
N THR A 4 21.44 22.34 55.60
CA THR A 4 20.91 22.45 54.23
C THR A 4 21.70 21.53 53.28
N VAL A 5 20.95 20.73 52.52
CA VAL A 5 21.37 19.99 51.32
C VAL A 5 21.42 20.97 50.16
N LEU A 6 22.48 21.01 49.34
CA LEU A 6 22.37 21.65 48.02
C LEU A 6 23.38 21.12 46.97
N PHE A 7 22.81 20.33 46.05
CA PHE A 7 23.09 20.29 44.60
C PHE A 7 24.45 19.78 44.10
N ILE A 8 24.58 18.46 44.10
CA ILE A 8 25.27 17.73 43.02
C ILE A 8 24.22 16.79 42.44
N VAL A 9 23.88 16.97 41.17
CA VAL A 9 23.54 15.97 40.13
C VAL A 9 22.78 16.75 39.06
N GLY A 10 23.51 17.29 38.09
CA GLY A 10 22.94 17.67 36.81
C GLY A 10 22.49 16.40 36.09
N VAL A 11 21.29 15.94 36.39
CA VAL A 11 20.62 14.89 35.61
C VAL A 11 20.28 15.52 34.27
N GLN A 12 21.06 15.20 33.24
CA GLN A 12 20.60 15.30 31.88
C GLN A 12 19.34 14.45 31.76
N VAL A 13 18.17 15.09 31.80
CA VAL A 13 16.91 14.49 31.41
C VAL A 13 16.96 14.36 29.89
N VAL A 14 17.57 13.26 29.45
CA VAL A 14 17.48 12.76 28.08
C VAL A 14 16.02 12.39 27.87
N MET A 15 15.24 13.29 27.24
CA MET A 15 13.95 12.94 26.68
C MET A 15 14.18 12.02 25.47
N LEU A 16 14.39 10.73 25.75
CA LEU A 16 14.18 9.65 24.79
C LEU A 16 12.67 9.54 24.54
N LEU A 17 12.12 10.49 23.77
CA LEU A 17 10.88 10.26 23.05
C LEU A 17 11.22 9.29 21.91
N SER A 18 11.37 8.01 22.25
CA SER A 18 11.46 6.94 21.26
C SER A 18 10.20 7.03 20.41
N ALA A 19 10.39 7.53 19.19
CA ALA A 19 9.36 7.66 18.18
C ALA A 19 8.66 6.30 18.01
N CYS A 20 7.41 6.22 18.45
CA CYS A 20 6.53 5.16 18.00
C CYS A 20 6.26 5.44 16.52
N ASN A 21 7.06 4.85 15.62
CA ASN A 21 6.73 4.78 14.20
C ASN A 21 5.47 3.92 14.07
N PHE A 22 4.30 4.55 14.14
CA PHE A 22 3.00 3.91 13.94
C PHE A 22 2.87 3.50 12.47
N SER A 23 3.39 2.31 12.16
CA SER A 23 3.26 1.69 10.84
C SER A 23 1.95 0.91 10.74
N LYS A 24 0.84 1.49 11.21
CA LYS A 24 -0.49 0.86 11.14
C LYS A 24 -1.57 1.93 11.02
N GLY A 25 -2.51 1.74 10.12
CA GLY A 25 -3.60 2.69 9.93
C GLY A 25 -4.56 2.32 8.81
N VAL A 26 -5.52 3.21 8.58
CA VAL A 26 -6.51 3.10 7.50
C VAL A 26 -6.60 4.45 6.78
N LYS A 27 -6.60 4.42 5.45
CA LYS A 27 -6.90 5.55 4.57
C LYS A 27 -8.13 5.21 3.74
N LYS A 28 -8.98 6.21 3.51
CA LYS A 28 -10.17 6.08 2.65
C LYS A 28 -10.28 7.28 1.73
N ASP A 29 -10.37 7.02 0.45
CA ASP A 29 -10.75 8.02 -0.55
C ASP A 29 -12.26 7.94 -0.75
N LEU A 30 -12.97 9.00 -0.35
CA LEU A 30 -14.43 9.07 -0.45
C LEU A 30 -14.91 9.32 -1.89
N SER A 31 -14.04 9.80 -2.78
CA SER A 31 -14.40 10.10 -4.17
C SER A 31 -14.45 8.83 -5.02
N THR A 32 -13.49 7.94 -4.84
CA THR A 32 -13.40 6.66 -5.55
C THR A 32 -13.93 5.48 -4.74
N GLY A 33 -14.07 5.62 -3.42
CA GLY A 33 -14.39 4.52 -2.51
C GLY A 33 -13.19 3.62 -2.17
N LEU A 34 -11.99 3.93 -2.66
CA LEU A 34 -10.76 3.20 -2.36
C LEU A 34 -10.51 3.20 -0.86
N THR A 35 -10.38 2.00 -0.29
CA THR A 35 -10.11 1.81 1.13
C THR A 35 -8.81 1.04 1.26
N THR A 36 -7.91 1.52 2.12
CA THR A 36 -6.59 0.95 2.34
C THR A 36 -6.33 0.80 3.83
N SER A 37 -5.97 -0.39 4.28
CA SER A 37 -5.46 -0.66 5.61
C SER A 37 -4.01 -1.12 5.51
N TYR A 38 -3.14 -0.62 6.39
CA TYR A 38 -1.73 -1.00 6.41
C TYR A 38 -1.29 -1.38 7.81
N ASN A 39 -0.30 -2.27 7.88
CA ASN A 39 0.30 -2.79 9.10
C ASN A 39 1.76 -3.14 8.80
N GLY A 40 2.72 -2.73 9.62
CA GLY A 40 4.14 -3.02 9.41
C GLY A 40 4.81 -2.17 8.32
N LEU A 41 4.16 -1.88 7.19
CA LEU A 41 4.67 -0.95 6.15
C LEU A 41 4.13 0.47 6.34
N SER A 42 4.99 1.48 6.18
CA SER A 42 4.57 2.88 6.17
C SER A 42 4.08 3.27 4.78
N ILE A 43 3.13 4.21 4.69
CA ILE A 43 2.64 4.76 3.41
C ILE A 43 2.41 6.27 3.54
N GLU A 44 2.62 7.01 2.46
CA GLU A 44 2.32 8.44 2.38
C GLU A 44 0.94 8.69 1.76
N ASP A 45 0.70 8.19 0.54
CA ASP A 45 -0.59 8.28 -0.15
C ASP A 45 -0.97 6.96 -0.84
N VAL A 46 -2.25 6.84 -1.14
CA VAL A 46 -2.82 5.74 -1.91
C VAL A 46 -3.96 6.24 -2.76
N TYR A 47 -3.94 5.92 -4.06
CA TYR A 47 -4.93 6.43 -4.99
C TYR A 47 -5.17 5.49 -6.17
N LEU A 48 -6.35 5.65 -6.78
CA LEU A 48 -6.73 5.01 -8.02
C LEU A 48 -6.20 5.86 -9.19
N ALA A 49 -5.70 5.21 -10.23
CA ALA A 49 -5.22 5.86 -11.43
C ALA A 49 -5.64 5.08 -12.69
N GLU A 50 -5.71 5.80 -13.80
CA GLU A 50 -5.75 5.23 -15.15
C GLU A 50 -4.37 5.41 -15.80
N ASP A 51 -4.13 4.73 -16.92
CA ASP A 51 -2.96 4.86 -17.81
C ASP A 51 -1.56 4.51 -17.24
N GLU A 52 -0.53 4.56 -18.08
CA GLU A 52 0.84 4.19 -17.68
C GLU A 52 1.51 5.29 -16.84
N GLU A 53 1.14 6.54 -17.11
CA GLU A 53 1.58 7.74 -16.41
C GLU A 53 1.03 7.81 -14.98
N SER A 54 0.05 6.97 -14.64
CA SER A 54 -0.54 6.85 -13.31
C SER A 54 -1.27 8.12 -12.89
N ASN A 55 -2.03 8.68 -13.83
CA ASN A 55 -2.86 9.85 -13.60
C ASN A 55 -3.97 9.53 -12.58
N LYS A 56 -3.91 10.20 -11.42
CA LYS A 56 -4.88 10.02 -10.34
C LYS A 56 -6.29 10.36 -10.83
N VAL A 57 -7.24 9.47 -10.57
CA VAL A 57 -8.66 9.68 -10.87
C VAL A 57 -9.45 9.96 -9.60
N SER A 58 -10.53 10.74 -9.74
CA SER A 58 -11.46 11.10 -8.66
C SER A 58 -12.80 10.37 -8.76
N THR A 59 -12.89 9.37 -9.64
CA THR A 59 -14.07 8.53 -9.85
C THR A 59 -13.66 7.06 -9.95
N ASN A 60 -14.57 6.17 -9.59
CA ASN A 60 -14.41 4.73 -9.77
C ASN A 60 -15.03 4.22 -11.08
N THR A 61 -15.51 5.11 -11.96
CA THR A 61 -16.01 4.77 -13.29
C THR A 61 -14.91 4.93 -14.33
N LEU A 62 -14.37 3.81 -14.78
CA LEU A 62 -13.11 3.72 -15.52
C LEU A 62 -13.31 3.13 -16.91
N ALA A 63 -12.48 3.55 -17.86
CA ALA A 63 -12.61 3.14 -19.26
C ALA A 63 -12.26 1.66 -19.45
N LEU A 64 -13.15 0.90 -20.11
CA LEU A 64 -12.83 -0.44 -20.57
C LEU A 64 -11.75 -0.39 -21.66
N GLY A 65 -10.84 -1.38 -21.68
CA GLY A 65 -9.72 -1.44 -22.62
C GLY A 65 -8.50 -0.62 -22.20
N SER A 66 -8.51 -0.05 -21.00
CA SER A 66 -7.42 0.76 -20.42
C SER A 66 -6.76 0.07 -19.23
N LYS A 67 -5.59 0.56 -18.83
CA LYS A 67 -4.94 0.16 -17.57
C LYS A 67 -5.58 0.89 -16.39
N ILE A 68 -5.85 0.14 -15.32
CA ILE A 68 -6.27 0.64 -14.03
C ILE A 68 -5.20 0.28 -13.01
N LEU A 69 -4.86 1.22 -12.14
CA LEU A 69 -3.80 1.07 -11.16
C LEU A 69 -4.30 1.48 -9.78
N ILE A 70 -3.93 0.69 -8.78
CA ILE A 70 -3.83 1.21 -7.41
C ILE A 70 -2.37 1.54 -7.16
N VAL A 71 -2.11 2.81 -6.86
CA VAL A 71 -0.76 3.34 -6.62
C VAL A 71 -0.62 3.65 -5.15
N VAL A 72 0.46 3.17 -4.53
CA VAL A 72 0.83 3.48 -3.15
C VAL A 72 2.20 4.15 -3.16
N THR A 73 2.30 5.31 -2.55
CA THR A 73 3.54 6.12 -2.49
C THR A 73 4.08 6.23 -1.07
N GLY A 74 5.35 6.60 -0.96
CA GLY A 74 6.04 6.74 0.33
C GLY A 74 6.11 5.42 1.08
N VAL A 75 6.15 4.30 0.36
CA VAL A 75 6.23 2.98 0.98
C VAL A 75 7.60 2.79 1.62
N GLY A 76 7.62 2.37 2.88
CA GLY A 76 8.85 2.19 3.62
C GLY A 76 8.65 1.25 4.82
N ASN A 77 9.65 1.24 5.71
CA ASN A 77 9.71 0.34 6.86
C ASN A 77 9.71 -1.14 6.45
N TYR A 78 10.34 -1.44 5.31
CA TYR A 78 10.60 -2.80 4.87
C TYR A 78 11.65 -3.48 5.76
N THR A 79 11.61 -4.80 5.77
CA THR A 79 12.72 -5.61 6.23
C THR A 79 13.81 -5.60 5.17
N LEU A 80 15.03 -5.24 5.58
CA LEU A 80 16.20 -5.25 4.70
C LEU A 80 16.90 -6.60 4.78
N LYS A 81 17.31 -7.11 3.62
CA LYS A 81 18.29 -8.19 3.50
C LYS A 81 19.34 -7.76 2.48
N ASP A 82 20.59 -7.68 2.92
CA ASP A 82 21.73 -7.28 2.09
C ASP A 82 21.52 -5.92 1.38
N GLY A 83 20.90 -4.96 2.09
CA GLY A 83 20.61 -3.62 1.56
C GLY A 83 19.45 -3.56 0.57
N LYS A 84 18.72 -4.66 0.38
CA LYS A 84 17.58 -4.77 -0.53
C LYS A 84 16.28 -5.11 0.20
N VAL A 85 15.18 -4.77 -0.44
CA VAL A 85 13.81 -5.10 -0.03
C VAL A 85 13.17 -6.03 -1.06
N PHE A 86 12.18 -6.81 -0.62
CA PHE A 86 11.54 -7.84 -1.43
C PHE A 86 10.02 -7.67 -1.37
N PRO A 87 9.46 -6.68 -2.08
CA PRO A 87 8.02 -6.51 -2.10
C PRO A 87 7.34 -7.65 -2.86
N GLY A 88 6.12 -7.99 -2.44
CA GLY A 88 5.17 -8.80 -3.17
C GLY A 88 3.85 -8.07 -3.34
N CYS A 89 3.04 -8.53 -4.29
CA CYS A 89 1.73 -7.92 -4.56
C CYS A 89 0.72 -8.98 -4.99
N THR A 90 -0.26 -9.27 -4.15
CA THR A 90 -1.42 -10.07 -4.56
C THR A 90 -2.43 -9.15 -5.26
N ILE A 91 -2.98 -9.57 -6.40
CA ILE A 91 -4.01 -8.84 -7.15
C ILE A 91 -5.20 -9.78 -7.34
N ILE A 92 -6.39 -9.36 -6.92
CA ILE A 92 -7.63 -10.11 -7.12
C ILE A 92 -8.70 -9.19 -7.71
N LEU A 93 -9.31 -9.62 -8.81
CA LEU A 93 -10.47 -8.98 -9.43
C LEU A 93 -11.65 -9.95 -9.40
N LYS A 94 -12.78 -9.50 -8.85
CA LYS A 94 -14.03 -10.26 -8.80
C LYS A 94 -15.16 -9.52 -9.51
N ASP A 95 -16.10 -10.27 -10.10
CA ASP A 95 -17.37 -9.71 -10.55
C ASP A 95 -18.32 -9.41 -9.37
N SER A 96 -19.51 -8.88 -9.69
CA SER A 96 -20.55 -8.57 -8.71
C SER A 96 -21.16 -9.80 -8.01
N ALA A 97 -20.99 -11.00 -8.59
CA ALA A 97 -21.38 -12.27 -7.98
C ALA A 97 -20.27 -12.87 -7.10
N GLY A 98 -19.10 -12.22 -7.03
CA GLY A 98 -17.94 -12.67 -6.26
C GLY A 98 -17.07 -13.70 -7.00
N LYS A 99 -17.35 -14.00 -8.27
CA LYS A 99 -16.52 -14.89 -9.09
C LYS A 99 -15.20 -14.21 -9.41
N GLU A 100 -14.09 -14.92 -9.21
CA GLU A 100 -12.76 -14.44 -9.58
C GLU A 100 -12.63 -14.39 -11.11
N ILE A 101 -12.33 -13.20 -11.62
CA ILE A 101 -11.94 -12.97 -13.02
C ILE A 101 -10.44 -13.05 -13.15
N LEU A 102 -9.72 -12.50 -12.16
CA LEU A 102 -8.27 -12.53 -12.07
C LEU A 102 -7.86 -12.82 -10.63
N ASN A 103 -6.84 -13.67 -10.49
CA ASN A 103 -6.15 -13.92 -9.23
C ASN A 103 -4.66 -14.10 -9.52
N LEU A 104 -3.87 -13.08 -9.19
CA LEU A 104 -2.41 -13.12 -9.24
C LEU A 104 -1.88 -13.20 -7.80
N PRO A 105 -1.40 -14.37 -7.34
CA PRO A 105 -0.91 -14.52 -5.98
C PRO A 105 0.27 -13.61 -5.64
N ASP A 106 1.17 -13.38 -6.61
CA ASP A 106 2.27 -12.43 -6.51
C ASP A 106 2.63 -11.85 -7.89
N ALA A 107 2.11 -10.66 -8.18
CA ALA A 107 2.41 -9.90 -9.39
C ALA A 107 3.88 -9.44 -9.47
N PHE A 108 4.64 -9.53 -8.37
CA PHE A 108 6.08 -9.23 -8.33
C PHE A 108 6.93 -10.51 -8.23
N ALA A 109 6.40 -11.67 -8.60
CA ALA A 109 7.10 -12.97 -8.48
C ALA A 109 8.44 -13.02 -9.24
N ASP A 110 8.53 -12.30 -10.37
CA ASP A 110 9.74 -12.26 -11.20
C ASP A 110 10.86 -11.38 -10.61
N GLN A 111 10.56 -10.54 -9.61
CA GLN A 111 11.54 -9.70 -8.91
C GLN A 111 12.27 -10.51 -7.82
N LYS A 112 13.12 -11.44 -8.24
CA LYS A 112 13.81 -12.37 -7.34
C LYS A 112 15.01 -11.76 -6.61
N ASP A 113 15.66 -10.78 -7.24
CA ASP A 113 16.92 -10.22 -6.74
C ASP A 113 16.74 -9.12 -5.68
N GLY A 114 15.49 -8.75 -5.38
CA GLY A 114 15.15 -7.61 -4.54
C GLY A 114 15.50 -6.27 -5.20
N LEU A 115 15.09 -5.19 -4.56
CA LEU A 115 15.28 -3.82 -5.04
C LEU A 115 15.91 -2.96 -3.92
N PRO A 116 16.66 -1.91 -4.23
CA PRO A 116 16.96 -0.87 -3.27
C PRO A 116 15.67 -0.27 -2.69
N GLU A 117 15.63 0.02 -1.39
CA GLU A 117 14.40 0.52 -0.71
C GLU A 117 13.81 1.75 -1.41
N LYS A 118 14.67 2.67 -1.86
CA LYS A 118 14.25 3.89 -2.55
C LYS A 118 13.47 3.60 -3.84
N GLU A 119 13.81 2.53 -4.55
CA GLU A 119 13.12 2.09 -5.77
C GLU A 119 11.77 1.43 -5.46
N ALA A 120 11.60 0.87 -4.26
CA ALA A 120 10.36 0.30 -3.76
C ALA A 120 9.49 1.31 -2.98
N SER A 121 9.77 2.62 -3.09
CA SER A 121 8.99 3.68 -2.44
C SER A 121 7.63 3.93 -3.09
N THR A 122 7.45 3.47 -4.34
CA THR A 122 6.17 3.52 -5.05
C THR A 122 5.83 2.12 -5.55
N LEU A 123 4.70 1.59 -5.13
CA LEU A 123 4.18 0.30 -5.58
C LEU A 123 2.92 0.49 -6.41
N LYS A 124 2.77 -0.33 -7.45
CA LYS A 124 1.62 -0.28 -8.36
C LYS A 124 1.02 -1.67 -8.52
N ALA A 125 -0.27 -1.79 -8.28
CA ALA A 125 -1.06 -2.95 -8.67
C ALA A 125 -1.78 -2.59 -9.97
N THR A 126 -1.31 -3.14 -11.09
CA THR A 126 -1.79 -2.78 -12.43
C THR A 126 -2.66 -3.89 -12.99
N LEU A 127 -3.81 -3.51 -13.53
CA LEU A 127 -4.71 -4.39 -14.27
C LEU A 127 -5.00 -3.78 -15.64
N THR A 128 -4.85 -4.58 -16.70
CA THR A 128 -5.36 -4.21 -18.03
C THR A 128 -6.80 -4.68 -18.12
N THR A 129 -7.73 -3.76 -18.34
CA THR A 129 -9.15 -4.11 -18.53
C THR A 129 -9.40 -4.59 -19.95
N GLY A 130 -10.41 -5.46 -20.10
CA GLY A 130 -10.77 -6.10 -21.36
C GLY A 130 -11.63 -7.33 -21.09
N ASP A 131 -11.73 -8.24 -22.05
CA ASP A 131 -12.49 -9.49 -21.87
C ASP A 131 -12.01 -10.25 -20.61
N PRO A 132 -12.92 -10.76 -19.75
CA PRO A 132 -14.38 -10.87 -19.90
C PRO A 132 -15.18 -9.72 -19.26
N MET A 133 -14.56 -8.56 -19.02
CA MET A 133 -15.23 -7.41 -18.39
C MET A 133 -16.21 -6.75 -19.38
N VAL A 134 -17.35 -6.33 -18.86
CA VAL A 134 -18.47 -5.73 -19.61
C VAL A 134 -18.75 -4.31 -19.11
N VAL A 135 -18.99 -3.39 -20.05
CA VAL A 135 -19.43 -2.01 -19.79
C VAL A 135 -20.70 -1.98 -18.93
N GLY A 136 -20.76 -1.02 -18.01
CA GLY A 136 -21.84 -0.82 -17.04
C GLY A 136 -21.79 -1.77 -15.84
N GLN A 137 -20.93 -2.79 -15.85
CA GLN A 137 -20.80 -3.74 -14.75
C GLN A 137 -19.80 -3.27 -13.69
N LYS A 138 -20.06 -3.71 -12.46
CA LYS A 138 -19.24 -3.43 -11.28
C LYS A 138 -18.29 -4.61 -11.00
N TYR A 139 -17.05 -4.28 -10.66
CA TYR A 139 -16.02 -5.25 -10.28
C TYR A 139 -15.37 -4.84 -8.97
N HIS A 140 -15.03 -5.82 -8.13
CA HIS A 140 -14.28 -5.60 -6.92
C HIS A 140 -12.79 -5.83 -7.20
N PHE A 141 -12.02 -4.75 -7.20
CA PHE A 141 -10.58 -4.79 -7.39
C PHE A 141 -9.88 -4.64 -6.03
N SER A 142 -9.09 -5.64 -5.67
CA SER A 142 -8.30 -5.65 -4.44
C SER A 142 -6.83 -5.96 -4.72
N ALA A 143 -5.95 -5.34 -3.95
CA ALA A 143 -4.54 -5.64 -3.95
C ALA A 143 -4.00 -5.72 -2.51
N VAL A 144 -3.04 -6.60 -2.28
CA VAL A 144 -2.29 -6.68 -1.02
C VAL A 144 -0.82 -6.61 -1.34
N PHE A 145 -0.19 -5.48 -1.03
CA PHE A 145 1.26 -5.36 -1.04
C PHE A 145 1.81 -5.91 0.27
N PHE A 146 2.91 -6.65 0.22
CA PHE A 146 3.50 -7.26 1.41
C PHE A 146 5.02 -7.32 1.31
N ASP A 147 5.69 -7.36 2.46
CA ASP A 147 7.11 -7.64 2.55
C ASP A 147 7.34 -9.16 2.55
N LYS A 148 8.03 -9.70 1.54
CA LYS A 148 8.31 -11.14 1.42
C LYS A 148 9.17 -11.66 2.57
N LEU A 149 9.97 -10.81 3.20
CA LEU A 149 10.81 -11.17 4.35
C LEU A 149 10.05 -11.07 5.68
N LYS A 150 8.90 -10.40 5.70
CA LYS A 150 8.05 -10.19 6.88
C LYS A 150 6.57 -10.09 6.47
N LYS A 151 5.94 -11.24 6.22
CA LYS A 151 4.63 -11.31 5.55
C LYS A 151 3.47 -10.67 6.32
N GLU A 152 3.61 -10.43 7.61
CA GLU A 152 2.65 -9.68 8.41
C GLU A 152 2.67 -8.17 8.14
N SER A 153 3.75 -7.66 7.52
CA SER A 153 3.88 -6.29 7.04
C SER A 153 3.18 -6.16 5.69
N THR A 154 2.02 -5.50 5.67
CA THR A 154 1.09 -5.46 4.54
C THR A 154 0.46 -4.09 4.33
N ILE A 155 0.03 -3.84 3.10
CA ILE A 155 -0.87 -2.76 2.68
C ILE A 155 -1.98 -3.43 1.88
N ALA A 156 -3.15 -3.61 2.49
CA ALA A 156 -4.33 -4.17 1.85
C ALA A 156 -5.24 -3.04 1.37
N THR A 157 -5.57 -3.04 0.09
CA THR A 157 -6.36 -2.00 -0.57
C THR A 157 -7.44 -2.60 -1.44
N SER A 158 -8.61 -1.96 -1.50
CA SER A 158 -9.74 -2.43 -2.30
C SER A 158 -10.65 -1.29 -2.74
N VAL A 159 -11.24 -1.45 -3.92
CA VAL A 159 -12.19 -0.51 -4.52
C VAL A 159 -13.18 -1.26 -5.41
N ASP A 160 -14.42 -0.80 -5.43
CA ASP A 160 -15.39 -1.21 -6.44
C ASP A 160 -15.29 -0.28 -7.65
N VAL A 161 -15.03 -0.82 -8.84
CA VAL A 161 -14.91 -0.06 -10.10
C VAL A 161 -16.06 -0.39 -11.04
N ILE A 162 -16.49 0.59 -11.83
CA ILE A 162 -17.55 0.45 -12.84
C ILE A 162 -16.94 0.69 -14.21
N MET A 163 -17.14 -0.23 -15.15
CA MET A 163 -16.62 -0.05 -16.51
C MET A 163 -17.52 0.87 -17.34
N LYS A 164 -16.94 1.82 -18.07
CA LYS A 164 -17.63 2.65 -19.08
C LYS A 164 -17.06 2.41 -20.47
#